data_AF-A0A7X7H6R8-F1
#
_entry.id   AF-A0A7X7H6R8-F1
#
_cell.length_a   1.000
_cell.length_b   1.000
_cell.length_c   1.000
_cell.angle_alpha   90.00
_cell.angle_beta   90.00
_cell.angle_gamma   90.00
#
_symmetry.space_group_name_H-M   'P 1'
#
loop_
_entity.id
_entity.type
_entity.pdbx_description
1 polymer ?
#
loop_
_entity_poly.entity_id
_entity_poly.type
_entity_poly.pdbx_seq_one_letter_code
_entity_poly.pdbx_strand_id
1 'polypeptide(L)'
;MRDAIGDLPSLDPNVTDIPSEEFNKLFPDYEKKKKEGLAVSKWHYPPRHKYRHVVAMMHTPEGCSAWSNETYYPTLSDGTKSKGYKNTYKRQWWDKPAYTVTKYTSRIGSQENGHPGRAIIDSPDEETRLWSDARVLSILELMRVSSLPDDWNIPDDASSNVIREILGEGIPPRLLEHALIELEQLIDEKRKI
;
A
#
# COMPACT_ATOMS: atom_id res chain seq x y z
N MET A 1 3.45 -10.81 2.75
CA MET A 1 3.87 -9.53 2.14
C MET A 1 5.39 -9.45 1.95
N ARG A 2 6.17 -9.90 2.95
CA ARG A 2 7.64 -9.85 2.96
C ARG A 2 8.28 -10.42 1.68
N ASP A 3 7.83 -11.57 1.22
CA ASP A 3 8.40 -12.23 0.03
C ASP A 3 8.08 -11.52 -1.29
N ALA A 4 7.00 -10.72 -1.33
CA ALA A 4 6.54 -10.06 -2.54
C ALA A 4 7.11 -8.65 -2.70
N ILE A 5 7.17 -7.88 -1.62
CA ILE A 5 7.55 -6.45 -1.68
C ILE A 5 8.62 -6.06 -0.66
N GLY A 6 9.12 -6.99 0.13
CA GLY A 6 10.04 -6.71 1.25
C GLY A 6 11.45 -6.31 0.82
N ASP A 7 11.82 -6.60 -0.44
CA ASP A 7 13.07 -6.24 -1.11
C ASP A 7 13.05 -4.81 -1.71
N LEU A 8 11.86 -4.22 -1.88
CA LEU A 8 11.71 -2.89 -2.47
C LEU A 8 12.19 -1.78 -1.52
N PRO A 9 12.76 -0.68 -2.05
CA PRO A 9 13.13 0.46 -1.24
C PRO A 9 11.90 1.09 -0.57
N SER A 10 12.08 1.64 0.63
CA SER A 10 11.02 2.37 1.33
C SER A 10 10.67 3.65 0.58
N LEU A 11 9.39 4.05 0.62
CA LEU A 11 8.90 5.31 0.04
C LEU A 11 8.22 6.15 1.11
N ASP A 12 8.60 7.42 1.18
CA ASP A 12 7.90 8.41 1.97
C ASP A 12 6.58 8.83 1.29
N PRO A 13 5.52 9.14 2.03
CA PRO A 13 4.22 9.51 1.47
C PRO A 13 4.29 10.83 0.68
N ASN A 14 3.50 10.92 -0.40
CA ASN A 14 3.36 12.15 -1.17
C ASN A 14 2.28 13.05 -0.57
N VAL A 15 2.69 14.07 0.18
CA VAL A 15 1.81 15.02 0.87
C VAL A 15 1.97 16.40 0.24
N THR A 16 0.85 17.02 -0.14
CA THR A 16 0.87 18.31 -0.87
C THR A 16 -0.05 19.37 -0.24
N ASP A 17 -0.66 19.09 0.91
CA ASP A 17 -1.60 19.97 1.62
C ASP A 17 -0.96 20.66 2.84
N ILE A 18 0.37 20.71 2.90
CA ILE A 18 1.18 21.49 3.86
C ILE A 18 2.30 22.25 3.12
N PRO A 19 2.89 23.30 3.72
CA PRO A 19 4.03 23.99 3.14
C PRO A 19 5.25 23.07 2.94
N SER A 20 6.04 23.32 1.88
CA SER A 20 7.22 22.50 1.55
C SER A 20 8.26 22.46 2.67
N GLU A 21 8.39 23.52 3.46
CA GLU A 21 9.32 23.54 4.60
C GLU A 21 8.92 22.54 5.69
N GLU A 22 7.62 22.46 6.02
CA GLU A 22 7.10 21.47 6.99
C GLU A 22 7.24 20.05 6.42
N PHE A 23 6.91 19.88 5.15
CA PHE A 23 7.09 18.61 4.45
C PHE A 23 8.56 18.12 4.50
N ASN A 24 9.52 18.98 4.19
CA ASN A 24 10.94 18.62 4.20
C ASN A 24 11.47 18.35 5.62
N LYS A 25 10.87 18.95 6.65
CA LYS A 25 11.20 18.61 8.05
C LYS A 25 10.70 17.22 8.43
N LEU A 26 9.50 16.84 7.96
CA LEU A 26 8.90 15.53 8.23
C LEU A 26 9.55 14.40 7.43
N PHE A 27 9.90 14.66 6.17
CA PHE A 27 10.47 13.69 5.24
C PHE A 27 11.77 14.22 4.63
N PRO A 28 12.85 14.35 5.42
CA PRO A 28 14.11 14.93 4.95
C PRO A 28 14.77 14.15 3.81
N ASP A 29 14.52 12.84 3.74
CA ASP A 29 15.04 11.94 2.70
C ASP A 29 14.06 11.72 1.52
N TYR A 30 12.97 12.49 1.42
CA TYR A 30 11.91 12.24 0.44
C TYR A 30 12.43 12.16 -1.00
N GLU A 31 13.22 13.12 -1.45
CA GLU A 31 13.73 13.13 -2.83
C GLU A 31 14.72 11.99 -3.09
N LYS A 32 15.50 11.58 -2.07
CA LYS A 32 16.38 10.41 -2.16
C LYS A 32 15.56 9.13 -2.35
N LYS A 33 14.60 8.87 -1.46
CA LYS A 33 13.74 7.67 -1.52
C LYS A 33 12.90 7.62 -2.79
N LYS A 34 12.39 8.76 -3.23
CA LYS A 34 11.67 8.90 -4.50
C LYS A 34 12.55 8.51 -5.69
N LYS A 35 13.79 8.97 -5.73
CA LYS A 35 14.75 8.60 -6.79
C LYS A 35 15.08 7.12 -6.75
N GLU A 36 15.30 6.55 -5.57
CA GLU A 36 15.54 5.11 -5.39
C GLU A 36 14.34 4.27 -5.85
N GLY A 37 13.11 4.69 -5.51
CA GLY A 37 11.90 4.03 -5.96
C GLY A 37 11.74 4.04 -7.49
N LEU A 38 11.91 5.22 -8.10
CA LEU A 38 11.82 5.39 -9.55
C LEU A 38 12.93 4.67 -10.31
N ALA A 39 14.09 4.45 -9.70
CA ALA A 39 15.16 3.64 -10.27
C ALA A 39 14.80 2.15 -10.34
N VAL A 40 13.92 1.66 -9.47
CA VAL A 40 13.39 0.28 -9.53
C VAL A 40 12.29 0.18 -10.59
N SER A 41 11.33 1.09 -10.57
CA SER A 41 10.23 1.12 -11.56
C SER A 41 9.58 2.50 -11.61
N LYS A 42 9.16 2.91 -12.81
CA LYS A 42 8.31 4.10 -13.00
C LYS A 42 6.99 4.03 -12.22
N TRP A 43 6.58 2.84 -11.79
CA TRP A 43 5.34 2.57 -11.03
C TRP A 43 5.55 2.41 -9.52
N HIS A 44 6.79 2.58 -9.03
CA HIS A 44 7.11 2.48 -7.62
C HIS A 44 7.19 3.87 -6.97
N TYR A 45 6.02 4.50 -6.89
CA TYR A 45 5.81 5.78 -6.19
C TYR A 45 4.44 5.77 -5.49
N PRO A 46 4.27 6.54 -4.40
CA PRO A 46 3.01 6.59 -3.67
C PRO A 46 2.00 7.54 -4.34
N PRO A 47 0.69 7.28 -4.21
CA PRO A 47 -0.32 8.28 -4.57
C PRO A 47 -0.32 9.43 -3.54
N ARG A 48 -1.05 10.49 -3.87
CA ARG A 48 -1.20 11.65 -2.96
C ARG A 48 -2.01 11.27 -1.72
N HIS A 49 -1.55 11.72 -0.56
CA HIS A 49 -2.20 11.54 0.73
C HIS A 49 -2.42 12.87 1.44
N LYS A 50 -3.40 12.90 2.34
CA LYS A 50 -3.66 14.05 3.20
C LYS A 50 -2.77 14.00 4.41
N TYR A 51 -2.13 15.12 4.75
CA TYR A 51 -1.19 15.22 5.87
C TYR A 51 -1.73 14.61 7.16
N ARG A 52 -2.94 14.99 7.58
CA ARG A 52 -3.57 14.48 8.80
C ARG A 52 -3.74 12.95 8.84
N HIS A 53 -3.94 12.31 7.69
CA HIS A 53 -4.03 10.85 7.62
C HIS A 53 -2.65 10.21 7.66
N VAL A 54 -1.65 10.86 7.06
CA VAL A 54 -0.25 10.42 7.11
C VAL A 54 0.26 10.44 8.54
N VAL A 55 0.04 11.53 9.28
CA VAL A 55 0.42 11.62 10.71
C VAL A 55 -0.21 10.49 11.51
N ALA A 56 -1.52 10.26 11.39
CA ALA A 56 -2.18 9.16 12.08
C ALA A 56 -1.52 7.80 11.77
N MET A 57 -1.17 7.56 10.51
CA MET A 57 -0.52 6.32 10.08
C MET A 57 0.94 6.21 10.49
N MET A 58 1.67 7.32 10.66
CA MET A 58 3.05 7.33 11.19
C MET A 58 3.10 6.80 12.63
N HIS A 59 2.04 6.99 13.41
CA HIS A 59 1.91 6.48 14.78
C HIS A 59 1.08 5.18 14.85
N THR A 60 0.82 4.52 13.72
CA THR A 60 0.08 3.25 13.67
C THR A 60 1.03 2.10 13.34
N PRO A 61 1.16 1.08 14.21
CA PRO A 61 1.95 -0.12 13.92
C PRO A 61 1.38 -0.95 12.76
N GLU A 62 2.19 -1.86 12.21
CA GLU A 62 1.70 -2.80 11.21
C GLU A 62 0.50 -3.61 11.72
N GLY A 63 -0.42 -3.99 10.83
CA GLY A 63 -1.61 -4.75 11.20
C GLY A 63 -2.68 -4.01 12.01
N CYS A 64 -2.36 -2.84 12.56
CA CYS A 64 -3.27 -2.00 13.34
C CYS A 64 -4.01 -0.99 12.46
N SER A 65 -5.16 -0.54 12.94
CA SER A 65 -5.88 0.61 12.39
C SER A 65 -5.55 1.86 13.20
N ALA A 66 -5.39 2.99 12.52
CA ALA A 66 -5.24 4.29 13.17
C ALA A 66 -6.46 4.69 14.02
N TRP A 67 -7.60 4.00 13.90
CA TRP A 67 -8.72 4.15 14.83
C TRP A 67 -8.42 3.67 16.24
N SER A 68 -7.43 2.80 16.41
CA SER A 68 -6.97 2.29 17.70
C SER A 68 -6.00 3.24 18.39
N ASN A 69 -5.56 4.31 17.71
CA ASN A 69 -4.70 5.33 18.28
C ASN A 69 -5.51 6.24 19.22
N GLU A 70 -4.91 6.61 20.34
CA GLU A 70 -5.54 7.48 21.34
C GLU A 70 -5.41 8.97 20.98
N THR A 71 -4.24 9.36 20.47
CA THR A 71 -3.86 10.75 20.14
C THR A 71 -3.87 10.99 18.63
N TYR A 72 -3.23 10.13 17.84
CA TYR A 72 -3.06 10.29 16.40
C TYR A 72 -4.05 9.44 15.61
N TYR A 73 -5.33 9.81 15.63
CA TYR A 73 -6.37 9.15 14.86
C TYR A 73 -6.81 9.96 13.63
N PRO A 74 -7.48 9.35 12.63
CA PRO A 74 -7.97 10.07 11.46
C PRO A 74 -8.99 11.16 11.81
N THR A 75 -8.74 12.37 11.32
CA THR A 75 -9.60 13.55 11.51
C THR A 75 -10.18 14.08 10.20
N LEU A 76 -11.22 14.90 10.30
CA LEU A 76 -11.72 15.73 9.21
C LEU A 76 -10.82 16.96 9.02
N SER A 77 -11.12 17.79 8.02
CA SER A 77 -10.34 19.02 7.76
C SER A 77 -10.44 20.07 8.86
N ASP A 78 -11.50 20.04 9.65
CA ASP A 78 -11.72 20.90 10.81
C ASP A 78 -11.10 20.37 12.10
N GLY A 79 -10.37 19.24 12.03
CA GLY A 79 -9.75 18.59 13.19
C GLY A 79 -10.69 17.69 14.00
N THR A 80 -11.99 17.66 13.70
CA THR A 80 -12.92 16.77 14.41
C THR A 80 -12.64 15.30 14.07
N LYS A 81 -12.91 14.41 15.03
CA LYS A 81 -12.71 12.97 14.86
C LYS A 81 -13.59 12.45 13.71
N SER A 82 -12.96 11.85 12.71
CA SER A 82 -13.68 11.24 11.60
C SER A 82 -14.39 9.95 12.05
N LYS A 83 -15.34 9.46 11.26
CA LYS A 83 -16.02 8.18 11.49
C LYS A 83 -15.71 7.22 10.36
N GLY A 84 -15.45 5.96 10.69
CA GLY A 84 -15.18 4.92 9.70
C GLY A 84 -15.32 3.53 10.28
N TYR A 85 -15.28 2.53 9.40
CA TYR A 85 -15.25 1.13 9.79
C TYR A 85 -13.89 0.77 10.40
N LYS A 86 -13.87 -0.23 11.30
CA LYS A 86 -12.66 -0.66 12.02
C LYS A 86 -11.51 -1.09 11.08
N ASN A 87 -11.81 -1.44 9.84
CA ASN A 87 -10.83 -1.88 8.85
C ASN A 87 -10.33 -0.78 7.92
N THR A 88 -10.73 0.48 8.09
CA THR A 88 -10.15 1.61 7.36
C THR A 88 -8.93 2.17 8.09
N TYR A 89 -8.06 2.90 7.36
CA TYR A 89 -6.79 3.43 7.91
C TYR A 89 -5.97 2.32 8.59
N LYS A 90 -5.98 1.13 8.01
CA LYS A 90 -5.38 -0.07 8.57
C LYS A 90 -4.15 -0.47 7.78
N ARG A 91 -3.04 -0.69 8.49
CA ARG A 91 -1.80 -1.22 7.92
C ARG A 91 -1.94 -2.72 7.67
N GLN A 92 -1.34 -3.20 6.59
CA GLN A 92 -1.15 -4.62 6.36
C GLN A 92 -0.07 -5.17 7.31
N TRP A 93 0.12 -6.49 7.30
CA TRP A 93 1.18 -7.18 8.05
C TRP A 93 2.29 -7.60 7.10
N TRP A 94 3.55 -7.57 7.53
CA TRP A 94 4.63 -8.20 6.75
C TRP A 94 4.46 -9.70 6.61
N ASP A 95 4.15 -10.36 7.74
CA ASP A 95 4.19 -11.82 7.91
C ASP A 95 2.80 -12.47 7.81
N LYS A 96 1.91 -11.88 7.00
CA LYS A 96 0.63 -12.47 6.58
C LYS A 96 0.40 -12.27 5.08
N PRO A 97 -0.57 -12.99 4.47
CA PRO A 97 -1.02 -12.69 3.12
C PRO A 97 -1.47 -11.23 2.99
N ALA A 98 -1.31 -10.66 1.79
CA ALA A 98 -1.88 -9.36 1.47
C ALA A 98 -3.41 -9.41 1.64
N TYR A 99 -4.00 -8.29 2.05
CA TYR A 99 -5.46 -8.16 2.00
C TYR A 99 -5.95 -8.10 0.55
N THR A 100 -7.24 -8.34 0.36
CA THR A 100 -7.88 -8.26 -0.97
C THR A 100 -7.57 -6.91 -1.63
N VAL A 101 -6.97 -6.95 -2.81
CA VAL A 101 -6.73 -5.76 -3.63
C VAL A 101 -8.08 -5.30 -4.19
N THR A 102 -8.49 -4.07 -3.86
CA THR A 102 -9.77 -3.50 -4.31
C THR A 102 -9.54 -2.32 -5.27
N LYS A 103 -10.57 -1.87 -5.98
CA LYS A 103 -10.43 -0.71 -6.88
C LYS A 103 -9.97 0.59 -6.20
N TYR A 104 -10.20 0.77 -4.90
CA TYR A 104 -9.89 2.02 -4.18
C TYR A 104 -8.52 2.02 -3.48
N THR A 105 -7.53 1.30 -4.03
CA THR A 105 -6.19 1.16 -3.44
C THR A 105 -5.41 2.47 -3.30
N SER A 106 -5.80 3.56 -3.96
CA SER A 106 -5.16 4.88 -3.77
C SER A 106 -5.59 5.58 -2.47
N ARG A 107 -6.66 5.11 -1.83
CA ARG A 107 -7.28 5.75 -0.66
C ARG A 107 -6.85 5.05 0.62
N ILE A 108 -6.03 5.72 1.42
CA ILE A 108 -5.56 5.21 2.72
C ILE A 108 -6.70 4.99 3.73
N GLY A 109 -7.76 5.80 3.63
CA GLY A 109 -8.99 5.65 4.43
C GLY A 109 -9.99 4.63 3.87
N SER A 110 -9.65 3.92 2.80
CA SER A 110 -10.40 2.73 2.38
C SER A 110 -9.90 1.51 3.16
N GLN A 111 -10.56 0.37 2.98
CA GLN A 111 -10.35 -0.81 3.79
C GLN A 111 -8.98 -1.41 3.51
N GLU A 112 -8.17 -1.59 4.56
CA GLU A 112 -6.98 -2.45 4.57
C GLU A 112 -5.87 -2.12 3.55
N ASN A 113 -5.79 -0.86 3.11
CA ASN A 113 -4.84 -0.42 2.08
C ASN A 113 -3.47 0.07 2.59
N GLY A 114 -3.29 0.28 3.89
CA GLY A 114 -2.07 0.90 4.42
C GLY A 114 -0.86 -0.03 4.26
N HIS A 115 0.25 0.47 3.72
CA HIS A 115 1.50 -0.29 3.63
C HIS A 115 1.94 -0.73 5.05
N PRO A 116 2.52 -1.94 5.23
CA PRO A 116 2.94 -2.40 6.57
C PRO A 116 3.91 -1.41 7.24
N GLY A 117 4.83 -0.84 6.46
CA GLY A 117 5.88 0.05 6.95
C GLY A 117 6.85 -0.67 7.88
N ARG A 118 7.85 0.02 8.41
CA ARG A 118 8.82 -0.54 9.36
C ARG A 118 8.88 0.36 10.58
N ALA A 119 9.05 -0.22 11.76
CA ALA A 119 9.27 0.56 12.96
C ALA A 119 10.57 1.36 12.80
N ILE A 120 10.48 2.69 12.90
CA ILE A 120 11.60 3.61 13.01
C ILE A 120 11.94 3.78 14.49
N ILE A 121 10.89 3.97 15.30
CA ILE A 121 10.96 3.96 16.76
C ILE A 121 9.86 3.01 17.23
N ASP A 122 10.27 1.84 17.73
CA ASP A 122 9.35 0.86 18.30
C ASP A 122 9.15 1.19 19.79
N SER A 123 7.99 1.76 20.12
CA SER A 123 7.65 2.19 21.47
C SER A 123 6.17 1.87 21.77
N PRO A 124 5.84 1.44 23.00
CA PRO A 124 4.44 1.32 23.42
C PRO A 124 3.76 2.68 23.56
N ASP A 125 4.55 3.74 23.82
CA ASP A 125 4.04 5.10 23.92
C ASP A 125 3.79 5.69 22.54
N GLU A 126 2.53 6.07 22.31
CA GLU A 126 2.05 6.53 21.02
C GLU A 126 2.71 7.83 20.54
N GLU A 127 3.07 8.74 21.43
CA GLU A 127 3.71 10.02 21.08
C GLU A 127 5.15 9.86 20.58
N THR A 128 5.83 8.81 21.03
CA THR A 128 7.22 8.53 20.65
C THR A 128 7.34 7.53 19.52
N ARG A 129 6.40 6.60 19.40
CA ARG A 129 6.46 5.52 18.41
C ARG A 129 6.31 6.05 16.99
N LEU A 130 7.07 5.49 16.05
CA LEU A 130 7.11 5.98 14.68
C LEU A 130 7.30 4.84 13.67
N TRP A 131 6.47 4.82 12.63
CA TRP A 131 6.52 3.87 11.52
C TRP A 131 6.74 4.55 10.18
N SER A 132 7.55 3.92 9.33
CA SER A 132 7.78 4.33 7.94
C SER A 132 6.57 4.09 7.04
N ASP A 133 6.67 4.54 5.78
CA ASP A 133 5.72 4.23 4.70
C ASP A 133 4.26 4.46 5.13
N ALA A 134 3.96 5.63 5.69
CA ALA A 134 2.60 6.06 6.07
C ALA A 134 1.75 6.40 4.82
N ARG A 135 1.61 5.41 3.93
CA ARG A 135 1.02 5.48 2.61
C ARG A 135 0.28 4.18 2.29
N VAL A 136 -0.38 4.14 1.14
CA VAL A 136 -0.85 2.88 0.53
C VAL A 136 0.22 2.24 -0.35
N LEU A 137 -0.07 1.04 -0.86
CA LEU A 137 0.82 0.37 -1.80
C LEU A 137 1.01 1.17 -3.11
N SER A 138 2.24 1.18 -3.64
CA SER A 138 2.57 1.67 -4.99
C SER A 138 1.94 0.76 -6.06
N ILE A 139 1.93 1.18 -7.32
CA ILE A 139 1.42 0.33 -8.40
C ILE A 139 2.30 -0.92 -8.56
N LEU A 140 3.63 -0.78 -8.53
CA LEU A 140 4.54 -1.94 -8.55
C LEU A 140 4.24 -2.93 -7.42
N GLU A 141 4.09 -2.44 -6.19
CA GLU A 141 3.75 -3.30 -5.04
C GLU A 141 2.41 -4.01 -5.25
N LEU A 142 1.41 -3.32 -5.79
CA LEU A 142 0.11 -3.91 -6.14
C LEU A 142 0.24 -5.00 -7.22
N MET A 143 1.06 -4.77 -8.25
CA MET A 143 1.34 -5.78 -9.27
C MET A 143 1.91 -7.05 -8.65
N ARG A 144 2.95 -6.92 -7.82
CA ARG A 144 3.60 -8.05 -7.16
C ARG A 144 2.67 -8.83 -6.26
N VAL A 145 1.88 -8.17 -5.40
CA VAL A 145 0.92 -8.87 -4.52
C VAL A 145 -0.22 -9.52 -5.31
N SER A 146 -0.54 -9.00 -6.50
CA SER A 146 -1.47 -9.61 -7.44
C SER A 146 -0.82 -10.63 -8.39
N SER A 147 0.45 -11.01 -8.19
CA SER A 147 1.21 -11.97 -9.00
C SER A 147 1.46 -11.57 -10.47
N LEU A 148 1.39 -10.27 -10.78
CA LEU A 148 1.83 -9.72 -12.06
C LEU A 148 3.36 -9.54 -12.09
N PRO A 149 3.99 -9.62 -13.27
CA PRO A 149 5.42 -9.40 -13.40
C PRO A 149 5.77 -7.92 -13.28
N ASP A 150 6.99 -7.62 -12.82
CA ASP A 150 7.48 -6.25 -12.61
C ASP A 150 7.54 -5.41 -13.89
N ASP A 151 7.71 -6.06 -15.04
CA ASP A 151 7.85 -5.48 -16.37
C ASP A 151 6.54 -5.46 -17.17
N TRP A 152 5.38 -5.56 -16.51
CA TRP A 152 4.10 -5.43 -17.17
C TRP A 152 4.03 -4.11 -17.98
N ASN A 153 3.82 -4.23 -19.29
CA ASN A 153 3.91 -3.14 -20.25
C ASN A 153 2.70 -2.19 -20.18
N ILE A 154 2.55 -1.49 -19.05
CA ILE A 154 1.53 -0.47 -18.86
C ILE A 154 1.92 0.79 -19.65
N PRO A 155 1.00 1.36 -20.45
CA PRO A 155 1.23 2.61 -21.18
C PRO A 155 1.69 3.75 -20.25
N ASP A 156 2.63 4.57 -20.71
CA ASP A 156 3.20 5.68 -19.94
C ASP A 156 2.17 6.75 -19.57
N ASP A 157 1.14 6.92 -20.40
CA ASP A 157 0.06 7.88 -20.23
C ASP A 157 -1.13 7.32 -19.45
N ALA A 158 -1.09 6.04 -19.06
CA ALA A 158 -2.15 5.43 -18.27
C ALA A 158 -2.22 6.10 -16.89
N SER A 159 -3.39 6.63 -16.56
CA SER A 159 -3.58 7.27 -15.26
C SER A 159 -3.44 6.25 -14.12
N SER A 160 -2.83 6.67 -13.01
CA SER A 160 -2.70 5.82 -11.82
C SER A 160 -4.04 5.28 -11.31
N ASN A 161 -5.14 6.02 -11.49
CA ASN A 161 -6.46 5.59 -11.07
C ASN A 161 -6.97 4.41 -11.92
N VAL A 162 -6.84 4.49 -13.24
CA VAL A 162 -7.27 3.42 -14.16
C VAL A 162 -6.46 2.15 -13.90
N ILE A 163 -5.14 2.27 -13.72
CA ILE A 163 -4.29 1.12 -13.41
C ILE A 163 -4.73 0.43 -12.11
N ARG A 164 -5.00 1.22 -11.06
CA ARG A 164 -5.44 0.71 -9.76
C ARG A 164 -6.83 0.07 -9.81
N GLU A 165 -7.72 0.59 -10.65
CA GLU A 165 -9.03 -0.01 -10.90
C GLU A 165 -8.90 -1.37 -11.59
N ILE A 166 -8.10 -1.44 -12.67
CA ILE A 166 -7.81 -2.70 -13.37
C ILE A 166 -7.19 -3.74 -12.42
N LEU A 167 -6.22 -3.33 -11.60
CA LEU A 167 -5.60 -4.24 -10.62
C LEU A 167 -6.57 -4.71 -9.53
N GLY A 168 -7.55 -3.88 -9.17
CA GLY A 168 -8.56 -4.21 -8.16
C GLY A 168 -9.71 -5.08 -8.65
N GLU A 169 -10.01 -5.05 -9.94
CA GLU A 169 -11.03 -5.90 -10.59
C GLU A 169 -10.42 -7.15 -11.26
N GLY A 170 -9.10 -7.17 -11.43
CA GLY A 170 -8.38 -8.23 -12.11
C GLY A 170 -8.25 -9.52 -11.30
N ILE A 171 -8.14 -10.64 -12.02
CA ILE A 171 -7.86 -11.96 -11.45
C ILE A 171 -6.34 -12.13 -11.34
N PRO A 172 -5.78 -12.51 -10.18
CA PRO A 172 -4.35 -12.78 -10.05
C PRO A 172 -3.85 -13.83 -11.07
N PRO A 173 -2.83 -13.53 -11.90
CA PRO A 173 -2.38 -14.44 -12.97
C PRO A 173 -2.01 -15.84 -12.50
N ARG A 174 -1.32 -15.98 -11.36
CA ARG A 174 -0.96 -17.30 -10.81
C ARG A 174 -2.18 -18.13 -10.42
N LEU A 175 -3.24 -17.50 -9.94
CA LEU A 175 -4.49 -18.22 -9.64
C LEU A 175 -5.10 -18.80 -10.92
N LEU A 176 -5.15 -18.01 -11.99
CA LEU A 176 -5.67 -18.45 -13.28
C LEU A 176 -4.80 -19.55 -13.91
N GLU A 177 -3.47 -19.38 -13.87
CA GLU A 177 -2.50 -20.37 -14.34
C GLU A 177 -2.71 -21.73 -13.66
N HIS A 178 -2.74 -21.76 -12.32
CA HIS A 178 -2.99 -22.98 -11.58
C HIS A 178 -4.36 -23.61 -11.93
N ALA A 179 -5.41 -22.81 -12.04
CA ALA A 179 -6.74 -23.32 -12.41
C ALA A 179 -6.76 -23.96 -13.81
N LEU A 180 -6.03 -23.39 -14.78
CA LEU A 180 -5.93 -23.93 -16.14
C LEU A 180 -5.12 -25.22 -16.20
N ILE A 181 -4.00 -25.29 -15.46
CA ILE A 181 -3.18 -26.52 -15.37
C ILE A 181 -4.00 -27.67 -14.78
N GLU A 182 -4.72 -27.43 -13.68
CA GLU A 182 -5.58 -28.45 -13.06
C GLU A 182 -6.71 -28.89 -13.99
N LEU A 183 -7.31 -27.95 -14.73
CA LEU A 183 -8.34 -28.26 -15.71
C LEU A 183 -7.82 -29.15 -16.85
N GLU A 184 -6.61 -28.86 -17.35
CA GLU A 184 -5.97 -29.66 -18.41
C GLU A 184 -5.70 -31.10 -17.95
N GLN A 185 -5.17 -31.28 -16.73
CA GLN A 185 -4.94 -32.59 -16.14
C GLN A 185 -6.23 -33.42 -16.06
N LEU A 186 -7.32 -32.81 -15.58
CA LEU A 186 -8.62 -33.48 -15.48
C LEU A 186 -9.22 -33.86 -16.85
N ILE A 187 -8.98 -33.06 -17.88
CA ILE A 187 -9.42 -33.36 -19.24
C ILE A 187 -8.63 -34.55 -19.81
N ASP A 188 -7.32 -34.58 -19.60
CA ASP A 188 -6.46 -35.65 -20.10
C ASP A 188 -6.68 -36.98 -19.38
N GLU A 189 -6.97 -36.96 -18.09
CA GLU A 189 -7.39 -38.17 -17.35
C GLU A 189 -8.69 -38.76 -17.91
N LYS A 190 -9.69 -37.92 -18.19
CA LYS A 190 -10.96 -38.37 -18.79
C LYS A 190 -10.79 -38.94 -20.19
N ARG A 191 -9.79 -38.50 -20.96
CA ARG A 191 -9.50 -39.03 -22.31
C ARG A 191 -8.81 -40.39 -22.29
N LYS A 192 -8.22 -40.80 -21.16
CA LYS A 192 -7.56 -42.09 -20.97
C LYS A 192 -8.51 -43.22 -20.54
N ILE A 193 -9.75 -42.89 -20.16
CA ILE A 193 -10.82 -43.82 -19.75
C ILE A 193 -11.75 -44.04 -20.94
#